data_AF-W6NEK0-F1
#
_entry.id   AF-W6NEK0-F1
#
_cell.length_a   1.000
_cell.length_b   1.000
_cell.length_c   1.000
_cell.angle_alpha   90.00
_cell.angle_beta   90.00
_cell.angle_gamma   90.00
#
_symmetry.space_group_name_H-M   'P 1'
#
loop_
_entity.id
_entity.type
_entity.pdbx_description
1 polymer ?
#
loop_
_entity_poly.entity_id
_entity_poly.type
_entity_poly.pdbx_seq_one_letter_code
_entity_poly.pdbx_strand_id
1 'polypeptide(L)'
;MKVTFPNLGNTCLAAKAIFDGLGIDYVLPPESNNSMLETGCLYSPEEICLPFKIMIGSYIESIKKGADTILLVGSCGPCRFGEYCELQMSVLKNLGYDLNFIVLDSPGDIGIKEFIRRISQINKEIQVSNYEKLKVLSIGFKIINLMDSMEKDAKYLSGYEVNKGQCKTILKQCREKAFSTNSPYEMLSVLKYYKNELKNVIVDKNKNPLKIDIIGEIYTIIEPFSNLFIEDRLMNYGVSVYRNLTPSWWVKNTILSIIGLNSPSIKKYSKKYLPLNIGGHARECVGEAVMASKKNIDGAIQIFPMGCMPEIVSKSILPTVSKNENIPILSLVVDELTGEDGYITRIEAFLDLLERRKNNVLYGN
;
A
#
# COMPACT_ATOMS: atom_id res chain seq x y z
N MET A 1 11.07 25.67 0.51
CA MET A 1 11.00 24.64 -0.54
C MET A 1 9.56 24.19 -0.63
N LYS A 2 9.11 23.66 -1.76
CA LYS A 2 7.76 23.09 -1.89
C LYS A 2 7.85 21.60 -2.18
N VAL A 3 7.60 20.81 -1.14
CA VAL A 3 7.86 19.36 -1.13
C VAL A 3 6.71 18.58 -1.78
N THR A 4 7.00 17.55 -2.57
CA THR A 4 6.06 16.48 -2.92
C THR A 4 6.65 15.13 -2.51
N PHE A 5 5.81 14.10 -2.53
CA PHE A 5 6.13 12.73 -2.12
C PHE A 5 5.28 11.74 -2.90
N PRO A 6 5.67 10.46 -3.01
CA PRO A 6 4.89 9.48 -3.76
C PRO A 6 3.59 9.08 -3.04
N ASN A 7 2.57 8.74 -3.82
CA ASN A 7 1.41 8.00 -3.33
C ASN A 7 1.82 6.59 -2.92
N LEU A 8 1.66 6.27 -1.62
CA LEU A 8 1.91 4.94 -1.05
C LEU A 8 0.76 4.57 -0.09
N GLY A 9 -0.45 4.46 -0.63
CA GLY A 9 -1.65 4.24 0.18
C GLY A 9 -1.87 5.38 1.19
N ASN A 10 -2.04 5.04 2.47
CA ASN A 10 -2.34 6.01 3.54
C ASN A 10 -1.15 6.83 4.04
N THR A 11 0.06 6.67 3.48
CA THR A 11 1.19 7.54 3.83
C THR A 11 0.90 9.02 3.55
N CYS A 12 0.12 9.32 2.51
CA CYS A 12 -0.18 10.69 2.09
C CYS A 12 -0.91 11.49 3.18
N LEU A 13 -1.83 10.84 3.93
CA LEU A 13 -2.53 11.47 5.05
C LEU A 13 -1.57 11.81 6.19
N ALA A 14 -0.64 10.91 6.51
CA ALA A 14 0.36 11.16 7.54
C ALA A 14 1.37 12.23 7.12
N ALA A 15 1.84 12.19 5.87
CA ALA A 15 2.74 13.20 5.31
C ALA A 15 2.09 14.59 5.33
N LYS A 16 0.85 14.70 4.85
CA LYS A 16 0.05 15.93 4.94
C LYS A 16 -0.05 16.44 6.38
N ALA A 17 -0.50 15.60 7.31
CA ALA A 17 -0.66 15.99 8.71
C ALA A 17 0.66 16.46 9.36
N ILE A 18 1.77 15.79 9.01
CA ILE A 18 3.10 16.16 9.48
C ILE A 18 3.51 17.51 8.89
N PHE A 19 3.35 17.73 7.59
CA PHE A 19 3.75 18.98 6.95
C PHE A 19 2.89 20.17 7.39
N ASP A 20 1.58 20.00 7.52
CA ASP A 20 0.69 21.00 8.12
C ASP A 20 1.14 21.36 9.55
N GLY A 21 1.46 20.37 10.37
CA GLY A 21 1.88 20.58 11.77
C GLY A 21 3.28 21.17 11.93
N LEU A 22 4.16 20.97 10.94
CA LEU A 22 5.53 21.50 10.94
C LEU A 22 5.65 22.82 10.17
N GLY A 23 4.60 23.25 9.47
CA GLY A 23 4.60 24.46 8.64
C GLY A 23 5.46 24.34 7.38
N ILE A 24 5.61 23.13 6.83
CA ILE A 24 6.37 22.87 5.60
C ILE A 24 5.42 23.06 4.42
N ASP A 25 5.82 23.82 3.39
CA ASP A 25 5.02 23.94 2.16
C ASP A 25 5.15 22.68 1.30
N TYR A 26 4.04 22.22 0.75
CA TYR A 26 3.99 20.98 -0.02
C TYR A 26 2.95 21.03 -1.14
N VAL A 27 3.16 20.17 -2.14
CA VAL A 27 2.15 19.77 -3.10
C VAL A 27 1.72 18.36 -2.74
N LEU A 28 0.45 18.19 -2.39
CA LEU A 28 -0.13 16.86 -2.22
C LEU A 28 -0.10 16.15 -3.59
N PRO A 29 0.49 14.95 -3.69
CA PRO A 29 0.43 14.17 -4.92
C PRO A 29 -1.04 13.93 -5.30
N PRO A 30 -1.42 14.18 -6.56
CA PRO A 30 -2.78 13.92 -7.02
C PRO A 30 -3.09 12.41 -7.02
N GLU A 31 -4.37 12.05 -6.99
CA GLU A 31 -4.76 10.64 -7.15
C GLU A 31 -4.30 10.10 -8.51
N SER A 32 -3.70 8.91 -8.48
CA SER A 32 -3.19 8.21 -9.65
C SER A 32 -4.31 7.96 -10.67
N ASN A 33 -4.02 8.16 -11.95
CA ASN A 33 -4.98 7.97 -13.05
C ASN A 33 -4.27 7.60 -14.36
N ASN A 34 -5.05 7.26 -15.38
CA ASN A 34 -4.54 6.80 -16.67
C ASN A 34 -3.63 7.82 -17.36
N SER A 35 -3.92 9.12 -17.28
CA SER A 35 -3.07 10.15 -17.90
C SER A 35 -1.69 10.22 -17.23
N MET A 36 -1.63 10.05 -15.91
CA MET A 36 -0.36 9.95 -15.18
C MET A 36 0.40 8.67 -15.53
N LEU A 37 -0.32 7.55 -15.67
CA LEU A 37 0.29 6.30 -16.08
C LEU A 37 0.88 6.39 -17.49
N GLU A 38 0.14 6.95 -18.46
CA GLU A 38 0.61 7.20 -19.82
C GLU A 38 1.87 8.09 -19.83
N THR A 39 1.85 9.18 -19.06
CA THR A 39 3.01 10.07 -18.88
C THR A 39 4.19 9.31 -18.27
N GLY A 40 3.92 8.46 -17.28
CA GLY A 40 4.90 7.58 -16.65
C GLY A 40 5.53 6.61 -17.64
N CYS A 41 4.73 5.92 -18.43
CA CYS A 41 5.17 4.99 -19.46
C CYS A 41 6.04 5.68 -20.52
N LEU A 42 5.70 6.90 -20.92
CA LEU A 42 6.44 7.66 -21.93
C LEU A 42 7.89 7.94 -21.54
N TYR A 43 8.14 8.19 -20.25
CA TYR A 43 9.45 8.64 -19.76
C TYR A 43 10.22 7.59 -18.95
N SER A 44 9.59 6.45 -18.68
CA SER A 44 10.20 5.38 -17.90
C SER A 44 10.82 4.31 -18.79
N PRO A 45 11.85 3.57 -18.33
CA PRO A 45 12.32 2.38 -19.02
C PRO A 45 11.18 1.37 -19.21
N GLU A 46 11.07 0.77 -20.39
CA GLU A 46 9.95 -0.13 -20.75
C GLU A 46 9.74 -1.25 -19.72
N GLU A 47 10.83 -1.93 -19.37
CA GLU A 47 10.80 -3.07 -18.45
C GLU A 47 10.66 -2.70 -16.97
N ILE A 48 10.67 -1.41 -16.59
CA ILE A 48 10.55 -1.02 -15.18
C ILE A 48 9.13 -1.34 -14.67
N CYS A 49 9.02 -1.78 -13.42
CA CYS A 49 7.73 -2.19 -12.89
C CYS A 49 6.76 -1.01 -12.72
N LEU A 50 5.46 -1.31 -12.82
CA LEU A 50 4.34 -0.36 -12.80
C LEU A 50 4.42 0.72 -11.70
N PRO A 51 4.81 0.42 -10.44
CA PRO A 51 4.94 1.45 -9.41
C PRO A 51 5.83 2.63 -9.81
N PHE A 52 6.95 2.37 -10.48
CA PHE A 52 7.86 3.41 -10.95
C PHE A 52 7.17 4.35 -11.94
N LYS A 53 6.45 3.78 -12.92
CA LYS A 53 5.74 4.52 -13.96
C LYS A 53 4.68 5.44 -13.34
N ILE A 54 3.87 4.91 -12.41
CA ILE A 54 2.87 5.70 -11.68
C ILE A 54 3.54 6.84 -10.88
N MET A 55 4.66 6.57 -10.19
CA MET A 55 5.39 7.58 -9.44
C MET A 55 5.91 8.71 -10.33
N ILE A 56 6.51 8.40 -11.49
CA ILE A 56 6.98 9.42 -12.45
C ILE A 56 5.85 10.33 -12.90
N GLY A 57 4.70 9.76 -13.30
CA GLY A 57 3.52 10.55 -13.68
C GLY A 57 3.04 11.47 -12.55
N SER A 58 2.95 10.92 -11.33
CA SER A 58 2.57 11.69 -10.14
C SER A 58 3.56 12.82 -9.81
N TYR A 59 4.85 12.61 -10.02
CA TYR A 59 5.87 13.64 -9.82
C TYR A 59 5.76 14.76 -10.85
N ILE A 60 5.62 14.42 -12.13
CA ILE A 60 5.46 15.42 -13.20
C ILE A 60 4.23 16.31 -12.93
N GLU A 61 3.10 15.72 -12.53
CA GLU A 61 1.90 16.49 -12.18
C GLU A 61 2.08 17.34 -10.91
N SER A 62 2.85 16.85 -9.93
CA SER A 62 3.19 17.63 -8.74
C SER A 62 4.12 18.81 -9.05
N ILE A 63 5.07 18.62 -9.96
CA ILE A 63 6.00 19.67 -10.43
C ILE A 63 5.23 20.77 -11.17
N LYS A 64 4.27 20.41 -12.03
CA LYS A 64 3.37 21.38 -12.69
C LYS A 64 2.58 22.25 -11.70
N LYS A 65 2.30 21.72 -10.51
CA LYS A 65 1.65 22.45 -9.40
C LYS A 65 2.63 23.24 -8.50
N GLY A 66 3.90 23.29 -8.90
CA GLY A 66 4.95 24.10 -8.27
C GLY A 66 5.81 23.35 -7.25
N ALA A 67 5.80 22.01 -7.21
CA ALA A 67 6.75 21.28 -6.37
C ALA A 67 8.18 21.43 -6.92
N ASP A 68 9.12 21.80 -6.04
CA ASP A 68 10.55 21.97 -6.36
C ASP A 68 11.43 20.92 -5.67
N THR A 69 10.85 20.12 -4.77
CA THR A 69 11.57 19.16 -3.95
C THR A 69 10.78 17.85 -3.87
N ILE A 70 11.43 16.71 -4.10
CA ILE A 70 10.82 15.39 -3.94
C ILE A 70 11.40 14.69 -2.72
N LEU A 71 10.53 14.30 -1.78
CA LEU A 71 10.83 13.47 -0.63
C LEU A 71 10.47 12.01 -0.94
N LEU A 72 11.45 11.12 -0.85
CA LEU A 72 11.28 9.70 -1.14
C LEU A 72 12.03 8.85 -0.12
N VAL A 73 11.56 7.62 0.06
CA VAL A 73 12.28 6.61 0.84
C VAL A 73 13.08 5.77 -0.13
N GLY A 74 14.38 5.62 0.14
CA GLY A 74 15.25 4.76 -0.64
C GLY A 74 15.40 3.37 -0.02
N SER A 75 16.08 2.49 -0.73
CA SER A 75 16.34 1.11 -0.33
C SER A 75 17.64 0.63 -0.97
N CYS A 76 18.31 -0.36 -0.38
CA CYS A 76 19.53 -0.93 -0.93
C CYS A 76 19.28 -2.35 -1.45
N GLY A 77 18.32 -2.47 -2.37
CA GLY A 77 17.96 -3.73 -3.01
C GLY A 77 17.31 -4.74 -2.05
N PRO A 78 17.26 -6.04 -2.42
CA PRO A 78 17.77 -6.63 -3.66
C PRO A 78 16.79 -6.52 -4.85
N CYS A 79 15.66 -5.80 -4.71
CA CYS A 79 14.75 -5.54 -5.82
C CYS A 79 15.02 -4.18 -6.47
N ARG A 80 14.41 -3.94 -7.65
CA ARG A 80 14.59 -2.70 -8.43
C ARG A 80 14.23 -1.43 -7.67
N PHE A 81 13.40 -1.50 -6.63
CA PHE A 81 13.09 -0.36 -5.77
C PHE A 81 14.36 0.32 -5.22
N GLY A 82 15.44 -0.43 -5.01
CA GLY A 82 16.69 0.16 -4.56
C GLY A 82 17.33 1.14 -5.56
N GLU A 83 17.04 0.98 -6.84
CA GLU A 83 17.55 1.85 -7.91
C GLU A 83 16.56 2.97 -8.28
N TYR A 84 15.36 2.99 -7.68
CA TYR A 84 14.31 3.93 -8.07
C TYR A 84 14.75 5.37 -7.92
N CYS A 85 15.40 5.72 -6.81
CA CYS A 85 15.77 7.09 -6.50
C CYS A 85 16.67 7.67 -7.59
N GLU A 86 17.76 6.96 -7.92
CA GLU A 86 18.73 7.39 -8.91
C GLU A 86 18.14 7.43 -10.32
N LEU A 87 17.32 6.44 -10.68
CA LEU A 87 16.64 6.42 -11.98
C LEU A 87 15.62 7.55 -12.11
N GLN A 88 14.82 7.82 -11.07
CA GLN A 88 13.84 8.92 -11.06
C GLN A 88 14.53 10.28 -11.15
N MET A 89 15.63 10.46 -10.42
CA MET A 89 16.47 11.66 -10.49
C MET A 89 17.02 11.87 -11.90
N SER A 90 17.56 10.81 -12.51
CA SER A 90 18.10 10.86 -13.88
C SER A 90 17.02 11.19 -14.91
N VAL A 91 15.86 10.52 -14.84
CA VAL A 91 14.72 10.77 -15.74
C VAL A 91 14.25 12.22 -15.64
N LEU A 92 13.96 12.70 -14.43
CA LEU A 92 13.43 14.06 -14.24
C LEU A 92 14.45 15.14 -14.64
N LYS A 93 15.74 14.92 -14.37
CA LYS A 93 16.80 15.81 -14.83
C LYS A 93 16.89 15.87 -16.36
N ASN A 94 16.78 14.73 -17.05
CA ASN A 94 16.81 14.67 -18.51
C ASN A 94 15.59 15.34 -19.16
N LEU A 95 14.46 15.43 -18.45
CA LEU A 95 13.29 16.21 -18.85
C LEU A 95 13.46 17.72 -18.62
N GLY A 96 14.60 18.16 -18.07
CA GLY A 96 14.91 19.56 -17.84
C GLY A 96 14.35 20.12 -16.53
N TYR A 97 13.93 19.27 -15.59
CA TYR A 97 13.50 19.72 -14.27
C TYR A 97 14.70 19.94 -13.35
N ASP A 98 14.77 21.13 -12.73
CA ASP A 98 15.72 21.46 -11.67
C ASP A 98 15.04 21.24 -10.31
N LEU A 99 15.31 20.10 -9.70
CA LEU A 99 14.63 19.63 -8.49
C LEU A 99 15.62 19.25 -7.39
N ASN A 100 15.24 19.52 -6.16
CA ASN A 100 15.92 18.95 -5.00
C ASN A 100 15.35 17.58 -4.68
N PHE A 101 16.22 16.63 -4.35
CA PHE A 101 15.81 15.29 -3.91
C PHE A 101 16.26 15.05 -2.48
N ILE A 102 15.33 14.67 -1.62
CA ILE A 102 15.60 14.25 -0.24
C ILE A 102 15.27 12.76 -0.16
N VAL A 103 16.31 11.93 -0.20
CA VAL A 103 16.18 10.47 -0.17
C VAL A 103 16.46 9.96 1.25
N LEU A 104 15.46 9.33 1.86
CA LEU A 104 15.57 8.75 3.20
C LEU A 104 16.00 7.28 3.11
N ASP A 105 17.29 7.06 2.90
CA ASP A 105 17.91 5.73 2.96
C ASP A 105 18.13 5.27 4.41
N SER A 106 18.29 3.96 4.58
CA SER A 106 18.62 3.37 5.88
C SER A 106 19.98 3.90 6.39
N PRO A 107 20.09 4.31 7.67
CA PRO A 107 21.37 4.73 8.25
C PRO A 107 22.46 3.66 8.22
N GLY A 108 22.10 2.38 8.08
CA GLY A 108 23.05 1.28 7.90
C GLY A 108 23.78 1.33 6.55
N ASP A 109 23.16 1.93 5.54
CA ASP A 109 23.68 1.94 4.17
C ASP A 109 24.39 3.26 3.83
N ILE A 110 23.81 4.41 4.23
CA ILE A 110 24.39 5.75 3.95
C ILE A 110 25.19 6.34 5.13
N GLY A 111 25.08 5.74 6.31
CA GLY A 111 25.67 6.26 7.54
C GLY A 111 24.83 7.34 8.23
N ILE A 112 24.93 7.38 9.57
CA ILE A 112 24.13 8.29 10.43
C ILE A 112 24.34 9.77 10.10
N LYS A 113 25.58 10.17 9.78
CA LYS A 113 25.91 11.57 9.47
C LYS A 113 25.18 12.05 8.21
N GLU A 114 25.16 11.22 7.18
CA GLU A 114 24.49 11.53 5.91
C GLU A 114 22.98 11.55 6.08
N PHE A 115 22.42 10.59 6.82
CA PHE A 115 21.00 10.55 7.16
C PHE A 115 20.57 11.85 7.87
N ILE A 116 21.32 12.27 8.89
CA ILE A 116 21.07 13.53 9.61
C ILE A 116 21.20 14.73 8.66
N ARG A 117 22.20 14.76 7.77
CA ARG A 117 22.38 15.82 6.78
C ARG A 117 21.15 15.95 5.88
N ARG A 118 20.60 14.85 5.35
CA ARG A 118 19.41 14.86 4.48
C ARG A 118 18.17 15.32 5.24
N ILE A 119 17.93 14.79 6.44
CA ILE A 119 16.82 15.23 7.32
C ILE A 119 16.97 16.70 7.72
N SER A 120 18.20 17.20 7.88
CA SER A 120 18.44 18.59 8.24
C SER A 120 17.96 19.58 7.17
N GLN A 121 17.89 19.16 5.90
CA GLN A 121 17.39 20.00 4.82
C GLN A 121 15.92 20.35 5.04
N ILE A 122 15.11 19.37 5.47
CA ILE A 122 13.71 19.60 5.86
C ILE A 122 13.64 20.46 7.12
N ASN A 123 14.50 20.20 8.10
CA ASN A 123 14.47 20.91 9.39
C ASN A 123 14.75 22.41 9.32
N LYS A 124 15.46 22.90 8.30
CA LYS A 124 15.81 24.33 8.15
C LYS A 124 14.57 25.22 8.05
N GLU A 125 13.46 24.70 7.55
CA GLU A 125 12.22 25.47 7.34
C GLU A 125 11.28 25.40 8.56
N ILE A 126 11.58 24.52 9.51
CA ILE A 126 10.69 24.21 10.63
C ILE A 126 10.94 25.17 11.79
N GLN A 127 9.97 26.03 12.07
CA GLN A 127 10.05 27.03 13.15
C GLN A 127 9.53 26.51 14.50
N VAL A 128 9.02 25.27 14.56
CA VAL A 128 8.45 24.70 15.79
C VAL A 128 9.52 24.08 16.71
N SER A 129 9.21 24.04 18.02
CA SER A 129 10.09 23.44 19.03
C SER A 129 10.29 21.93 18.81
N ASN A 130 11.41 21.38 19.29
CA ASN A 130 11.67 19.93 19.19
C ASN A 130 10.58 19.08 19.84
N TYR A 131 9.96 19.56 20.92
CA TYR A 131 8.83 18.90 21.55
C TYR A 131 7.63 18.81 20.60
N GLU A 132 7.29 19.93 19.95
CA GLU A 132 6.20 19.96 18.97
C GLU A 132 6.51 19.10 17.75
N LYS A 133 7.76 19.07 17.27
CA LYS A 133 8.19 18.16 16.19
C LYS A 133 7.88 16.70 16.53
N LEU A 134 8.32 16.24 17.70
CA LEU A 134 8.08 14.87 18.15
C LEU A 134 6.58 14.58 18.33
N LYS A 135 5.82 15.55 18.82
CA LYS A 135 4.38 15.45 19.00
C LYS A 135 3.63 15.32 17.66
N VAL A 136 3.97 16.16 16.67
CA VAL A 136 3.40 16.11 15.32
C VAL A 136 3.75 14.79 14.63
N LEU A 137 5.01 14.33 14.71
CA LEU A 137 5.41 13.02 14.19
C LEU A 137 4.63 11.87 14.85
N SER A 138 4.43 11.93 16.17
CA SER A 138 3.60 10.96 16.89
C SER A 138 2.14 10.97 16.41
N ILE A 139 1.59 12.15 16.10
CA ILE A 139 0.23 12.28 15.55
C ILE A 139 0.17 11.72 14.13
N GLY A 140 1.13 12.02 13.26
CA GLY A 140 1.22 11.44 11.92
C GLY A 140 1.26 9.90 11.97
N PHE A 141 2.03 9.34 12.90
CA PHE A 141 2.02 7.90 13.14
C PHE A 141 0.67 7.38 13.64
N LYS A 142 -0.03 8.11 14.53
CA LYS A 142 -1.39 7.73 14.95
C LYS A 142 -2.39 7.77 13.79
N ILE A 143 -2.29 8.76 12.90
CA ILE A 143 -3.16 8.94 11.73
C ILE A 143 -3.04 7.75 10.77
N ILE A 144 -1.83 7.37 10.37
CA ILE A 144 -1.64 6.23 9.46
C ILE A 144 -2.11 4.91 10.07
N ASN A 145 -1.85 4.69 11.37
CA ASN A 145 -2.33 3.49 12.07
C ASN A 145 -3.85 3.46 12.20
N LEU A 146 -4.46 4.60 12.46
CA LEU A 146 -5.91 4.71 12.62
C LEU A 146 -6.61 4.48 11.29
N MET A 147 -6.13 5.09 10.20
CA MET A 147 -6.69 4.91 8.88
C MET A 147 -6.56 3.46 8.39
N ASP A 148 -5.37 2.85 8.51
CA ASP A 148 -5.17 1.44 8.16
C ASP A 148 -6.07 0.49 8.98
N SER A 149 -6.26 0.79 10.27
CA SER A 149 -7.19 0.02 11.12
C SER A 149 -8.63 0.17 10.66
N MET A 150 -9.06 1.38 10.27
CA MET A 150 -10.42 1.62 9.79
C MET A 150 -10.65 0.93 8.45
N GLU A 151 -9.69 0.96 7.52
CA GLU A 151 -9.79 0.21 6.27
C GLU A 151 -9.93 -1.29 6.52
N LYS A 152 -9.10 -1.84 7.41
CA LYS A 152 -9.18 -3.25 7.78
C LYS A 152 -10.57 -3.60 8.33
N ASP A 153 -11.09 -2.80 9.26
CA ASP A 153 -12.40 -3.02 9.85
C ASP A 153 -13.50 -2.92 8.79
N ALA A 154 -13.49 -1.91 7.94
CA ALA A 154 -14.46 -1.69 6.87
C ALA A 154 -14.45 -2.81 5.82
N LYS A 155 -13.26 -3.22 5.37
CA LYS A 155 -13.07 -4.32 4.41
C LYS A 155 -13.58 -5.64 4.97
N TYR A 156 -13.33 -5.90 6.25
CA TYR A 156 -13.88 -7.08 6.92
C TYR A 156 -15.40 -7.01 7.07
N LEU A 157 -15.94 -5.90 7.57
CA LEU A 157 -17.36 -5.71 7.84
C LEU A 157 -18.21 -5.68 6.57
N SER A 158 -17.64 -5.33 5.41
CA SER A 158 -18.34 -5.29 4.12
C SER A 158 -19.09 -6.58 3.78
N GLY A 159 -18.51 -7.75 4.08
CA GLY A 159 -19.18 -9.04 3.90
C GLY A 159 -20.36 -9.30 4.84
N TYR A 160 -20.47 -8.53 5.91
CA TYR A 160 -21.53 -8.64 6.91
C TYR A 160 -22.54 -7.49 6.85
N GLU A 161 -22.34 -6.48 6.02
CA GLU A 161 -23.23 -5.32 5.92
C GLU A 161 -24.67 -5.71 5.61
N VAL A 162 -25.62 -5.11 6.34
CA VAL A 162 -27.03 -5.13 5.93
C VAL A 162 -27.25 -4.15 4.78
N ASN A 163 -26.74 -2.93 4.94
CA ASN A 163 -26.79 -1.88 3.92
C ASN A 163 -25.54 -1.95 3.06
N LYS A 164 -25.62 -2.59 1.89
CA LYS A 164 -24.48 -2.78 0.98
C LYS A 164 -23.81 -1.44 0.62
N GLY A 165 -22.49 -1.37 0.78
CA GLY A 165 -21.68 -0.21 0.43
C GLY A 165 -21.57 0.84 1.54
N GLN A 166 -22.11 0.59 2.73
CA GLN A 166 -22.09 1.54 3.84
C GLN A 166 -20.66 1.80 4.34
N CYS A 167 -19.85 0.76 4.60
CA CYS A 167 -18.46 0.91 5.04
C CYS A 167 -17.62 1.62 3.97
N LYS A 168 -17.83 1.28 2.70
CA LYS A 168 -17.14 1.95 1.57
C LYS A 168 -17.45 3.45 1.55
N THR A 169 -18.72 3.81 1.70
CA THR A 169 -19.17 5.21 1.75
C THR A 169 -18.55 5.94 2.94
N ILE A 170 -18.54 5.33 4.13
CA ILE A 170 -17.91 5.88 5.34
C ILE A 170 -16.41 6.13 5.11
N LEU A 171 -15.68 5.18 4.52
CA LEU A 171 -14.26 5.36 4.22
C LEU A 171 -13.99 6.49 3.23
N LYS A 172 -14.80 6.57 2.15
CA LYS A 172 -14.68 7.64 1.15
C LYS A 172 -14.87 9.02 1.79
N GLN A 173 -15.96 9.20 2.54
CA GLN A 173 -16.25 10.47 3.22
C GLN A 173 -15.21 10.79 4.31
N CYS A 174 -14.62 9.77 4.93
CA CYS A 174 -13.51 9.93 5.87
C CYS A 174 -12.27 10.49 5.18
N ARG A 175 -11.86 9.92 4.04
CA ARG A 175 -10.71 10.39 3.25
C ARG A 175 -10.93 11.82 2.76
N GLU A 176 -12.08 12.11 2.15
CA GLU A 176 -12.42 13.45 1.65
C GLU A 176 -12.32 14.51 2.76
N LYS A 177 -12.95 14.27 3.92
CA LYS A 177 -12.88 15.20 5.06
C LYS A 177 -11.49 15.28 5.67
N ALA A 178 -10.74 14.18 5.71
CA ALA A 178 -9.36 14.19 6.23
C ALA A 178 -8.45 15.05 5.34
N PHE A 179 -8.54 14.92 4.02
CA PHE A 179 -7.76 15.74 3.08
C PHE A 179 -8.14 17.22 3.08
N SER A 180 -9.37 17.58 3.47
CA SER A 180 -9.77 18.98 3.62
C SER A 180 -9.30 19.65 4.91
N THR A 181 -8.78 18.89 5.89
CA THR A 181 -8.26 19.48 7.14
C THR A 181 -6.95 20.21 6.93
N ASN A 182 -6.64 21.18 7.79
CA ASN A 182 -5.38 21.96 7.73
C ASN A 182 -4.54 21.80 9.00
N SER A 183 -4.87 20.81 9.84
CA SER A 183 -4.18 20.57 11.10
C SER A 183 -4.13 19.07 11.42
N PRO A 184 -3.00 18.55 11.92
CA PRO A 184 -2.89 17.16 12.35
C PRO A 184 -3.89 16.78 13.45
N TYR A 185 -4.24 17.72 14.33
CA TYR A 185 -5.18 17.50 15.43
C TYR A 185 -6.63 17.40 14.94
N GLU A 186 -6.98 18.22 13.95
CA GLU A 186 -8.28 18.20 13.29
C GLU A 186 -8.44 16.89 12.50
N MET A 187 -7.44 16.52 11.69
CA MET A 187 -7.45 15.27 10.93
C MET A 187 -7.64 14.07 11.86
N LEU A 188 -6.91 14.01 12.98
CA LEU A 188 -7.06 12.93 13.94
C LEU A 188 -8.47 12.86 14.55
N SER A 189 -9.11 14.02 14.76
CA SER A 189 -10.48 14.10 15.27
C SER A 189 -11.49 13.60 14.23
N VAL A 190 -11.32 13.96 12.95
CA VAL A 190 -12.11 13.45 11.83
C VAL A 190 -12.02 11.93 11.74
N LEU A 191 -10.80 11.37 11.78
CA LEU A 191 -10.62 9.92 11.74
C LEU A 191 -11.28 9.22 12.94
N LYS A 192 -11.19 9.80 14.15
CA LYS A 192 -11.86 9.24 15.34
C LYS A 192 -13.38 9.25 15.21
N TYR A 193 -13.95 10.32 14.65
CA TYR A 193 -15.38 10.42 14.38
C TYR A 193 -15.82 9.30 13.44
N TYR A 194 -15.17 9.13 12.29
CA TYR A 194 -15.55 8.09 11.33
C TYR A 194 -15.23 6.67 11.81
N LYS A 195 -14.24 6.49 12.68
CA LYS A 195 -14.05 5.21 13.36
C LYS A 195 -15.26 4.86 14.23
N ASN A 196 -15.90 5.85 14.85
CA ASN A 196 -17.13 5.62 15.61
C ASN A 196 -18.30 5.28 14.68
N GLU A 197 -18.44 6.01 13.57
CA GLU A 197 -19.46 5.70 12.55
C GLU A 197 -19.31 4.27 12.02
N LEU A 198 -18.09 3.83 11.73
CA LEU A 198 -17.80 2.48 11.25
C LEU A 198 -18.19 1.39 12.27
N LYS A 199 -18.01 1.65 13.56
CA LYS A 199 -18.43 0.72 14.64
C LYS A 199 -19.95 0.58 14.74
N ASN A 200 -20.69 1.59 14.30
CA ASN A 200 -22.15 1.63 14.36
C ASN A 200 -22.82 1.10 13.08
N VAL A 201 -22.03 0.60 12.12
CA VAL A 201 -22.57 -0.04 10.91
C VAL A 201 -23.42 -1.25 11.30
N ILE A 202 -24.61 -1.33 10.72
CA ILE A 202 -25.54 -2.44 10.94
C ILE A 202 -25.03 -3.65 10.16
N VAL A 203 -24.70 -4.72 10.90
CA VAL A 203 -24.19 -5.96 10.34
C VAL A 203 -25.08 -7.14 10.69
N ASP A 204 -25.25 -8.05 9.74
CA ASP A 204 -25.89 -9.34 9.95
C ASP A 204 -24.84 -10.40 10.30
N LYS A 205 -24.78 -10.75 11.58
CA LYS A 205 -23.84 -11.75 12.10
C LYS A 205 -24.18 -13.18 11.67
N ASN A 206 -25.36 -13.43 11.13
CA ASN A 206 -25.75 -14.74 10.61
C ASN A 206 -25.19 -15.00 9.21
N LYS A 207 -24.70 -13.97 8.52
CA LYS A 207 -24.00 -14.13 7.24
C LYS A 207 -22.69 -14.89 7.42
N ASN A 208 -22.33 -15.67 6.41
CA ASN A 208 -21.03 -16.35 6.31
C ASN A 208 -20.32 -15.96 5.01
N PRO A 209 -19.93 -14.68 4.85
CA PRO A 209 -19.32 -14.20 3.61
C PRO A 209 -18.02 -14.95 3.29
N LEU A 210 -17.65 -14.95 2.01
CA LEU A 210 -16.30 -15.36 1.62
C LEU A 210 -15.27 -14.42 2.26
N LYS A 211 -14.15 -15.00 2.66
CA LYS A 211 -13.02 -14.28 3.25
C LYS A 211 -11.80 -14.44 2.38
N ILE A 212 -11.27 -13.33 1.89
CA ILE A 212 -10.14 -13.31 0.96
C ILE A 212 -8.97 -12.55 1.56
N ASP A 213 -7.76 -13.13 1.48
CA ASP A 213 -6.51 -12.41 1.79
C ASP A 213 -5.90 -11.86 0.49
N ILE A 214 -5.57 -10.57 0.48
CA ILE A 214 -4.82 -9.91 -0.60
C ILE A 214 -3.35 -9.92 -0.22
N ILE A 215 -2.54 -10.57 -1.07
CA ILE A 215 -1.11 -10.75 -0.88
C ILE A 215 -0.36 -10.26 -2.12
N GLY A 216 0.96 -10.02 -2.01
CA GLY A 216 1.82 -9.74 -3.15
C GLY A 216 2.72 -8.53 -2.95
N GLU A 217 2.98 -7.80 -4.04
CA GLU A 217 3.90 -6.66 -4.02
C GLU A 217 3.25 -5.46 -3.29
N ILE A 218 3.96 -4.90 -2.30
CA ILE A 218 3.37 -3.93 -1.37
C ILE A 218 2.78 -2.71 -2.07
N TYR A 219 3.47 -2.08 -3.02
CA TYR A 219 2.94 -0.89 -3.69
C TYR A 219 1.64 -1.25 -4.40
N THR A 220 1.68 -2.35 -5.14
CA THR A 220 0.58 -2.80 -5.98
C THR A 220 -0.67 -3.14 -5.17
N ILE A 221 -0.53 -3.72 -3.97
CA ILE A 221 -1.68 -4.06 -3.12
C ILE A 221 -2.18 -2.89 -2.25
N ILE A 222 -1.37 -1.85 -2.01
CA ILE A 222 -1.79 -0.68 -1.21
C ILE A 222 -2.33 0.48 -2.04
N GLU A 223 -1.90 0.63 -3.30
CA GLU A 223 -2.30 1.71 -4.21
C GLU A 223 -3.51 1.24 -5.06
N PRO A 224 -4.74 1.74 -4.80
CA PRO A 224 -5.95 1.21 -5.44
C PRO A 224 -5.93 1.29 -6.96
N PHE A 225 -5.38 2.37 -7.54
CA PHE A 225 -5.29 2.51 -8.98
C PHE A 225 -4.44 1.40 -9.62
N SER A 226 -3.34 1.02 -8.98
CA SER A 226 -2.40 0.02 -9.50
C SER A 226 -2.96 -1.40 -9.57
N ASN A 227 -4.03 -1.70 -8.82
CA ASN A 227 -4.68 -3.02 -8.78
C ASN A 227 -6.13 -3.00 -9.27
N LEU A 228 -6.52 -1.96 -10.02
CA LEU A 228 -7.86 -1.81 -10.58
C LEU A 228 -8.96 -1.80 -9.51
N PHE A 229 -8.65 -1.26 -8.33
CA PHE A 229 -9.54 -1.12 -7.19
C PHE A 229 -10.13 -2.45 -6.71
N ILE A 230 -9.31 -3.51 -6.65
CA ILE A 230 -9.78 -4.87 -6.35
C ILE A 230 -10.45 -4.99 -4.98
N GLU A 231 -9.88 -4.38 -3.93
CA GLU A 231 -10.44 -4.43 -2.58
C GLU A 231 -11.86 -3.83 -2.56
N ASP A 232 -12.04 -2.71 -3.27
CA ASP A 232 -13.30 -2.02 -3.45
C ASP A 232 -14.33 -2.86 -4.20
N ARG A 233 -13.91 -3.61 -5.23
CA ARG A 233 -14.79 -4.52 -5.99
C ARG A 233 -15.22 -5.70 -5.13
N LEU A 234 -14.30 -6.32 -4.41
CA LEU A 234 -14.60 -7.41 -3.47
C LEU A 234 -15.58 -6.99 -2.38
N MET A 235 -15.43 -5.77 -1.84
CA MET A 235 -16.42 -5.21 -0.91
C MET A 235 -17.82 -5.12 -1.53
N ASN A 236 -17.95 -4.72 -2.80
CA ASN A 236 -19.25 -4.67 -3.49
C ASN A 236 -19.86 -6.05 -3.71
N TYR A 237 -19.03 -7.09 -3.89
CA TYR A 237 -19.47 -8.48 -3.97
C TYR A 237 -19.89 -9.06 -2.61
N GLY A 238 -19.75 -8.31 -1.50
CA GLY A 238 -20.06 -8.79 -0.16
C GLY A 238 -19.01 -9.78 0.37
N VAL A 239 -17.76 -9.63 -0.08
CA VAL A 239 -16.62 -10.43 0.38
C VAL A 239 -15.89 -9.67 1.48
N SER A 240 -15.57 -10.37 2.57
CA SER A 240 -14.72 -9.84 3.63
C SER A 240 -13.25 -9.90 3.18
N VAL A 241 -12.60 -8.74 3.08
CA VAL A 241 -11.22 -8.64 2.58
C VAL A 241 -10.23 -8.45 3.73
N TYR A 242 -9.11 -9.14 3.64
CA TYR A 242 -7.95 -9.01 4.51
C TYR A 242 -6.75 -8.57 3.70
N ARG A 243 -5.94 -7.68 4.26
CA ARG A 243 -4.62 -7.33 3.76
C ARG A 243 -3.74 -7.00 4.94
N ASN A 244 -2.65 -7.73 5.11
CA ASN A 244 -1.76 -7.56 6.26
C ASN A 244 -0.62 -6.57 5.97
N LEU A 245 -0.11 -6.52 4.74
CA LEU A 245 0.84 -5.49 4.33
C LEU A 245 0.12 -4.14 4.16
N THR A 246 0.38 -3.21 5.07
CA THR A 246 -0.17 -1.85 5.04
C THR A 246 0.95 -0.82 5.21
N PRO A 247 0.70 0.46 4.89
CA PRO A 247 1.67 1.53 5.16
C PRO A 247 2.13 1.59 6.62
N SER A 248 1.22 1.49 7.60
CA SER A 248 1.60 1.48 9.02
C SER A 248 2.35 0.22 9.43
N TRP A 249 2.05 -0.94 8.83
CA TRP A 249 2.87 -2.15 8.99
C TRP A 249 4.28 -1.92 8.44
N TRP A 250 4.42 -1.32 7.26
CA TRP A 250 5.71 -1.08 6.62
C TRP A 250 6.59 -0.13 7.43
N VAL A 251 6.02 0.96 7.97
CA VAL A 251 6.74 1.89 8.86
C VAL A 251 7.24 1.14 10.10
N LYS A 252 6.38 0.36 10.77
CA LYS A 252 6.78 -0.42 11.95
C LYS A 252 7.84 -1.46 11.62
N ASN A 253 7.67 -2.17 10.51
CA ASN A 253 8.57 -3.21 10.05
C ASN A 253 9.97 -2.65 9.74
N THR A 254 10.03 -1.47 9.15
CA THR A 254 11.27 -0.73 8.85
C THR A 254 11.97 -0.24 10.12
N ILE A 255 11.23 0.25 11.12
CA ILE A 255 11.83 0.63 12.40
C ILE A 255 12.38 -0.62 13.12
N LEU A 256 11.61 -1.71 13.14
CA LEU A 256 12.00 -2.95 13.82
C LEU A 256 13.13 -3.70 13.13
N SER A 257 13.36 -3.48 11.83
CA SER A 257 14.46 -4.14 11.11
C SER A 257 15.83 -3.67 11.57
N ILE A 258 15.93 -2.44 12.10
CA ILE A 258 17.17 -1.87 12.67
C ILE A 258 17.72 -2.76 13.81
N ILE A 259 16.83 -3.40 14.57
CA ILE A 259 17.17 -4.29 15.70
C ILE A 259 16.89 -5.77 15.38
N GLY A 260 16.62 -6.12 14.11
CA GLY A 260 16.38 -7.50 13.68
C GLY A 260 15.04 -8.13 14.09
N LEU A 261 14.14 -7.38 14.73
CA LEU A 261 12.86 -7.87 15.27
C LEU A 261 11.69 -7.78 14.27
N ASN A 262 11.98 -7.48 13.01
CA ASN A 262 10.96 -7.32 11.98
C ASN A 262 10.29 -8.65 11.59
N SER A 263 8.96 -8.63 11.46
CA SER A 263 8.13 -9.69 10.86
C SER A 263 8.42 -11.15 11.29
N PRO A 264 8.45 -11.46 12.60
CA PRO A 264 8.78 -12.80 13.09
C PRO A 264 7.78 -13.87 12.62
N SER A 265 6.48 -13.55 12.60
CA SER A 265 5.44 -14.47 12.13
C SER A 265 5.61 -14.81 10.65
N ILE A 266 5.79 -13.80 9.79
CA ILE A 266 6.03 -14.00 8.35
C ILE A 266 7.27 -14.87 8.14
N LYS A 267 8.40 -14.55 8.80
CA LYS A 267 9.63 -15.35 8.75
C LYS A 267 9.38 -16.81 9.14
N LYS A 268 8.57 -17.06 10.17
CA LYS A 268 8.21 -18.41 10.63
C LYS A 268 7.38 -19.16 9.58
N TYR A 269 6.35 -18.54 9.02
CA TYR A 269 5.42 -19.18 8.11
C TYR A 269 5.99 -19.35 6.69
N SER A 270 6.88 -18.45 6.24
CA SER A 270 7.54 -18.58 4.95
C SER A 270 8.67 -19.62 4.95
N LYS A 271 9.29 -19.90 6.11
CA LYS A 271 10.55 -20.66 6.23
C LYS A 271 10.56 -22.00 5.48
N LYS A 272 9.44 -22.71 5.48
CA LYS A 272 9.30 -24.02 4.81
C LYS A 272 9.43 -23.92 3.29
N TYR A 273 8.98 -22.81 2.70
CA TYR A 273 8.84 -22.63 1.26
C TYR A 273 9.85 -21.64 0.67
N LEU A 274 10.23 -20.63 1.44
CA LEU A 274 11.20 -19.60 1.06
C LEU A 274 12.03 -19.20 2.31
N PRO A 275 13.10 -19.95 2.62
CA PRO A 275 13.93 -19.72 3.82
C PRO A 275 14.86 -18.50 3.68
N LEU A 276 15.22 -18.12 2.46
CA LEU A 276 16.11 -16.99 2.16
C LEU A 276 15.30 -15.74 1.80
N ASN A 277 15.81 -14.57 2.19
CA ASN A 277 15.22 -13.31 1.77
C ASN A 277 15.76 -12.93 0.38
N ILE A 278 14.88 -12.93 -0.62
CA ILE A 278 15.19 -12.51 -1.99
C ILE A 278 14.69 -11.07 -2.30
N GLY A 279 14.23 -10.36 -1.25
CA GLY A 279 13.73 -8.99 -1.28
C GLY A 279 12.41 -8.78 -2.00
N GLY A 280 12.15 -7.50 -2.30
CA GLY A 280 10.79 -7.05 -2.59
C GLY A 280 9.90 -7.39 -1.40
N HIS A 281 8.86 -8.19 -1.64
CA HIS A 281 7.96 -8.72 -0.60
C HIS A 281 7.71 -10.22 -0.78
N ALA A 282 8.64 -10.95 -1.41
CA ALA A 282 8.41 -12.35 -1.77
C ALA A 282 8.20 -13.26 -0.54
N ARG A 283 9.01 -13.03 0.50
CA ARG A 283 8.91 -13.79 1.75
C ARG A 283 7.62 -13.46 2.49
N GLU A 284 7.23 -12.19 2.46
CA GLU A 284 5.98 -11.68 2.98
C GLU A 284 4.79 -12.32 2.26
N CYS A 285 4.76 -12.32 0.92
CA CYS A 285 3.73 -12.95 0.12
C CYS A 285 3.57 -14.46 0.43
N VAL A 286 4.68 -15.22 0.44
CA VAL A 286 4.64 -16.66 0.74
C VAL A 286 4.23 -16.91 2.20
N GLY A 287 4.73 -16.10 3.14
CA GLY A 287 4.38 -16.19 4.55
C GLY A 287 2.90 -15.90 4.79
N GLU A 288 2.34 -14.87 4.15
CA GLU A 288 0.93 -14.51 4.23
C GLU A 288 0.03 -15.58 3.64
N ALA A 289 0.39 -16.18 2.49
CA ALA A 289 -0.35 -17.31 1.92
C ALA A 289 -0.46 -18.50 2.90
N VAL A 290 0.64 -18.84 3.59
CA VAL A 290 0.62 -19.88 4.63
C VAL A 290 -0.15 -19.43 5.87
N MET A 291 -0.07 -18.16 6.25
CA MET A 291 -0.85 -17.62 7.37
C MET A 291 -2.35 -17.64 7.09
N ALA A 292 -2.76 -17.36 5.85
CA ALA A 292 -4.15 -17.38 5.42
C ALA A 292 -4.75 -18.77 5.63
N SER A 293 -4.03 -19.86 5.33
CA SER A 293 -4.52 -21.22 5.57
C SER A 293 -4.70 -21.60 7.05
N LYS A 294 -3.99 -20.90 7.96
CA LYS A 294 -4.13 -21.09 9.41
C LYS A 294 -5.19 -20.18 10.02
N LYS A 295 -5.69 -19.21 9.25
CA LYS A 295 -6.82 -18.36 9.59
C LYS A 295 -8.07 -18.94 8.91
N ASN A 296 -9.24 -18.54 9.38
CA ASN A 296 -10.51 -18.91 8.74
C ASN A 296 -10.72 -18.08 7.45
N ILE A 297 -9.81 -18.23 6.48
CA ILE A 297 -9.79 -17.55 5.19
C ILE A 297 -10.12 -18.58 4.10
N ASP A 298 -11.00 -18.22 3.18
CA ASP A 298 -11.51 -19.11 2.14
C ASP A 298 -10.55 -19.19 0.93
N GLY A 299 -9.82 -18.11 0.63
CA GLY A 299 -8.82 -18.08 -0.44
C GLY A 299 -7.90 -16.85 -0.37
N ALA A 300 -6.85 -16.84 -1.20
CA ALA A 300 -5.94 -15.70 -1.33
C ALA A 300 -5.81 -15.24 -2.78
N ILE A 301 -5.62 -13.94 -2.99
CA ILE A 301 -5.35 -13.35 -4.30
C ILE A 301 -3.98 -12.65 -4.24
N GLN A 302 -3.02 -13.19 -4.99
CA GLN A 302 -1.72 -12.56 -5.20
C GLN A 302 -1.82 -11.52 -6.30
N ILE A 303 -1.32 -10.31 -6.05
CA ILE A 303 -1.28 -9.22 -7.03
C ILE A 303 0.11 -8.62 -7.05
N PHE A 304 0.66 -8.47 -8.25
CA PHE A 304 1.99 -7.88 -8.43
C PHE A 304 2.16 -7.32 -9.83
N PRO A 305 3.09 -6.38 -10.04
CA PRO A 305 3.28 -5.77 -11.34
C PRO A 305 4.14 -6.66 -12.24
N MET A 306 3.91 -6.59 -13.55
CA MET A 306 4.76 -7.26 -14.54
C MET A 306 6.24 -6.87 -14.31
N GLY A 307 7.15 -7.85 -14.45
CA GLY A 307 8.58 -7.65 -14.22
C GLY A 307 9.01 -7.62 -12.75
N CYS A 308 8.09 -7.78 -11.78
CA CYS A 308 8.46 -7.95 -10.38
C CYS A 308 9.05 -9.34 -10.11
N MET A 309 10.37 -9.47 -10.28
CA MET A 309 11.08 -10.75 -10.12
C MET A 309 10.80 -11.46 -8.77
N PRO A 310 10.84 -10.78 -7.60
CA PRO A 310 10.55 -11.47 -6.33
C PRO A 310 9.14 -12.08 -6.29
N GLU A 311 8.14 -11.39 -6.83
CA GLU A 311 6.76 -11.91 -6.87
C GLU A 311 6.52 -12.97 -7.94
N ILE A 312 7.30 -12.96 -9.03
CA ILE A 312 7.35 -14.07 -9.99
C ILE A 312 7.86 -15.34 -9.29
N VAL A 313 8.90 -15.20 -8.45
CA VAL A 313 9.38 -16.32 -7.61
C VAL A 313 8.29 -16.77 -6.64
N SER A 314 7.64 -15.86 -5.92
CA SER A 314 6.48 -16.20 -5.08
C SER A 314 5.41 -16.96 -5.87
N LYS A 315 5.00 -16.47 -7.04
CA LYS A 315 4.01 -17.10 -7.92
C LYS A 315 4.39 -18.53 -8.30
N SER A 316 5.67 -18.84 -8.50
CA SER A 316 6.13 -20.20 -8.78
C SER A 316 6.02 -21.14 -7.56
N ILE A 317 6.09 -20.59 -6.35
CA ILE A 317 6.02 -21.32 -5.07
C ILE A 317 4.57 -21.52 -4.63
N LEU A 318 3.69 -20.54 -4.87
CA LEU A 318 2.31 -20.53 -4.38
C LEU A 318 1.46 -21.75 -4.77
N PRO A 319 1.60 -22.39 -5.95
CA PRO A 319 0.91 -23.65 -6.25
C PRO A 319 1.25 -24.78 -5.26
N THR A 320 2.51 -24.85 -4.81
CA THR A 320 2.96 -25.82 -3.81
C THR A 320 2.37 -25.49 -2.44
N VAL A 321 2.34 -24.20 -2.07
CA VAL A 321 1.68 -23.73 -0.83
C VAL A 321 0.20 -24.06 -0.87
N SER A 322 -0.48 -23.75 -1.97
CA SER A 322 -1.91 -23.99 -2.17
C SER A 322 -2.27 -25.45 -1.97
N LYS A 323 -1.49 -26.36 -2.57
CA LYS A 323 -1.67 -27.82 -2.41
C LYS A 323 -1.41 -28.29 -0.97
N ASN A 324 -0.28 -27.88 -0.39
CA ASN A 324 0.15 -28.39 0.92
C ASN A 324 -0.65 -27.82 2.09
N GLU A 325 -1.07 -26.57 1.99
CA GLU A 325 -1.82 -25.87 3.02
C GLU A 325 -3.33 -25.84 2.75
N ASN A 326 -3.78 -26.45 1.63
CA ASN A 326 -5.18 -26.60 1.24
C ASN A 326 -5.95 -25.26 1.14
N ILE A 327 -5.29 -24.22 0.63
CA ILE A 327 -5.86 -22.89 0.41
C ILE A 327 -5.82 -22.55 -1.10
N PRO A 328 -6.94 -22.26 -1.76
CA PRO A 328 -6.94 -21.81 -3.16
C PRO A 328 -6.28 -20.43 -3.30
N ILE A 329 -5.45 -20.26 -4.33
CA ILE A 329 -4.72 -19.01 -4.58
C ILE A 329 -4.86 -18.61 -6.05
N LEU A 330 -5.28 -17.37 -6.30
CA LEU A 330 -5.33 -16.75 -7.62
C LEU A 330 -4.17 -15.76 -7.76
N SER A 331 -3.37 -15.85 -8.83
CA SER A 331 -2.33 -14.85 -9.14
C SER A 331 -2.76 -13.92 -10.28
N LEU A 332 -2.66 -12.62 -10.05
CA LEU A 332 -2.99 -11.52 -10.96
C LEU A 332 -1.73 -10.68 -11.21
N VAL A 333 -1.43 -10.39 -12.48
CA VAL A 333 -0.20 -9.69 -12.92
C VAL A 333 -0.54 -8.41 -13.67
N VAL A 334 -0.41 -7.27 -13.01
CA VAL A 334 -0.86 -5.98 -13.54
C VAL A 334 0.25 -5.24 -14.29
N ASP A 335 -0.11 -4.52 -15.33
CA ASP A 335 0.74 -3.65 -16.13
C ASP A 335 -0.07 -2.48 -16.70
N GLU A 336 0.58 -1.62 -17.48
CA GLU A 336 -0.06 -0.46 -18.12
C GLU A 336 -1.07 -0.80 -19.23
N LEU A 337 -1.07 -2.03 -19.75
CA LEU A 337 -1.97 -2.49 -20.82
C LEU A 337 -3.08 -3.39 -20.29
N THR A 338 -3.18 -3.54 -18.97
CA THR A 338 -4.08 -4.51 -18.35
C THR A 338 -5.53 -4.09 -18.56
N GLY A 339 -6.27 -4.92 -19.32
CA GLY A 339 -7.70 -4.74 -19.51
C GLY A 339 -8.51 -5.14 -18.28
N GLU A 340 -9.40 -4.26 -17.82
CA GLU A 340 -10.21 -4.47 -16.61
C GLU A 340 -11.16 -5.67 -16.70
N ASP A 341 -11.82 -5.87 -17.85
CA ASP A 341 -12.89 -6.88 -17.99
C ASP A 341 -12.37 -8.31 -17.75
N GLY A 342 -11.22 -8.65 -18.35
CA GLY A 342 -10.62 -9.97 -18.17
C GLY A 342 -10.16 -10.23 -16.73
N TYR A 343 -9.81 -9.18 -15.99
CA TYR A 343 -9.46 -9.27 -14.57
C TYR A 343 -10.68 -9.57 -13.71
N ILE A 344 -11.77 -8.84 -13.96
CA ILE A 344 -13.02 -8.98 -13.23
C ILE A 344 -13.58 -10.41 -13.38
N THR A 345 -13.65 -10.93 -14.60
CA THR A 345 -14.18 -12.29 -14.83
C THR A 345 -13.35 -13.36 -14.11
N ARG A 346 -12.02 -13.20 -14.02
CA ARG A 346 -11.16 -14.14 -13.29
C ARG A 346 -11.40 -14.08 -11.78
N ILE A 347 -11.67 -12.90 -11.24
CA ILE A 347 -12.03 -12.72 -9.82
C ILE A 347 -13.39 -13.36 -9.55
N GLU A 348 -14.39 -13.09 -10.37
CA GLU A 348 -15.74 -13.66 -10.25
C GLU A 348 -15.70 -15.19 -10.30
N ALA A 349 -15.02 -15.77 -11.30
CA ALA A 349 -14.85 -17.22 -11.40
C ALA A 349 -14.11 -17.83 -10.19
N PHE A 350 -13.16 -17.09 -9.60
CA PHE A 350 -12.47 -17.52 -8.39
C PHE A 350 -13.38 -17.49 -7.17
N LEU A 351 -14.20 -16.44 -7.01
CA LEU A 351 -15.19 -16.37 -5.93
C LEU A 351 -16.23 -17.50 -6.05
N ASP A 352 -16.73 -17.78 -7.25
CA ASP A 352 -17.66 -18.89 -7.50
C ASP A 352 -17.05 -20.25 -7.12
N LEU A 353 -15.78 -20.47 -7.45
CA LEU A 353 -15.04 -21.68 -7.07
C LEU A 353 -14.96 -21.82 -5.54
N LEU A 354 -14.68 -20.72 -4.84
CA LEU A 354 -14.59 -20.71 -3.38
C LEU A 354 -15.94 -20.94 -2.72
N GLU A 355 -17.01 -20.35 -3.23
CA GLU A 355 -18.36 -20.55 -2.72
C GLU A 355 -18.80 -22.01 -2.88
N ARG A 356 -18.57 -22.61 -4.04
CA ARG A 356 -18.83 -24.04 -4.29
C ARG A 356 -18.06 -24.95 -3.34
N ARG A 357 -16.78 -24.65 -3.13
CA ARG A 357 -15.92 -25.38 -2.20
C ARG A 357 -16.44 -25.27 -0.76
N LYS A 358 -16.89 -24.09 -0.34
CA LYS A 358 -17.44 -23.83 0.99
C LYS A 358 -18.77 -24.55 1.22
N ASN A 359 -19.60 -24.64 0.18
CA ASN A 359 -20.88 -25.33 0.19
C ASN A 359 -20.78 -26.84 -0.10
N ASN A 360 -19.57 -27.40 -0.25
CA ASN A 360 -19.32 -28.81 -0.60
C ASN A 360 -20.11 -29.31 -1.81
N VAL A 361 -20.28 -28.45 -2.82
CA VAL A 361 -21.08 -28.79 -4.01
C VAL A 361 -20.25 -29.70 -4.93
N LEU A 362 -20.74 -30.91 -5.16
CA LEU A 362 -20.06 -31.93 -5.99
C LEU A 362 -20.27 -31.75 -7.50
N TYR A 363 -21.33 -31.05 -7.93
CA TYR A 363 -21.68 -30.76 -9.33
C TYR A 363 -22.56 -29.51 -9.41
N GLY A 364 -22.40 -28.71 -10.48
CA GLY A 364 -23.17 -27.47 -10.67
C GLY A 364 -24.64 -27.72 -10.98
N ASN A 365 -25.51 -26.81 -10.51
CA ASN A 365 -26.92 -26.76 -10.92
C ASN A 365 -27.06 -26.31 -12.37
#